data_AF-A0A7X6PMZ5-F1
#
_entry.id   AF-A0A7X6PMZ5-F1
#
_cell.length_a   1.000
_cell.length_b   1.000
_cell.length_c   1.000
_cell.angle_alpha   90.00
_cell.angle_beta   90.00
_cell.angle_gamma   90.00
#
_symmetry.space_group_name_H-M   'P 1'
#
loop_
_entity.id
_entity.type
_entity.pdbx_description
1 polymer ?
#
loop_
_entity_poly.entity_id
_entity_poly.type
_entity_poly.pdbx_seq_one_letter_code
_entity_poly.pdbx_strand_id
1 'polypeptide(L)'
;MLEPFIYPVSGVLKLWHILLHSVLGINDSTAWIISLFGLVLTVRLFLVPFFWAQAKTARISTAMRPEQMALKDEYATRTDRESVAEQMRREKELKERYGHKVSAGCVPALIQLPVFLGLYQVLIRIARPTDELAVAADTRVGFLNAEEIKAFLRATVNDVPLPAYISMPEETLARLGTTAGDVRSFVLPYLLAAVVFTSVNMAVSIWRNQQTLDWESGMARGMHRVIIILAVLVPFLLFWIAFTGPLPVAIVLYWFANNLWTMVQTLIMYPILHRQIPLDESFHELHRQGREKARAAAREARQVKWDARRRKAVGAVQPWRIPEISRELKAEKAERRERLAAEKAERKALEKERQQARSALQREETNARVERWRAKLEARKNARSSSPPEEPTASDGPDHGPSAAE
;
A
#
# COMPACT_ATOMS: atom_id res chain seq x y z
N MET A 1 11.61 19.03 3.91
CA MET A 1 11.12 18.05 2.91
C MET A 1 9.65 17.64 3.08
N LEU A 2 9.09 17.52 4.30
CA LEU A 2 7.67 17.14 4.49
C LEU A 2 6.68 18.32 4.56
N GLU A 3 7.17 19.56 4.58
CA GLU A 3 6.34 20.77 4.70
C GLU A 3 5.21 20.87 3.66
N PRO A 4 5.41 20.54 2.36
CA PRO A 4 4.32 20.58 1.39
C PRO A 4 3.12 19.70 1.75
N PHE A 5 3.32 18.64 2.56
CA PHE A 5 2.24 17.76 3.01
C PHE A 5 1.54 18.25 4.29
N ILE A 6 2.18 19.14 5.05
CA ILE A 6 1.62 19.73 6.27
C ILE A 6 0.54 20.77 5.93
N TYR A 7 0.73 21.55 4.87
CA TYR A 7 -0.21 22.61 4.47
C TYR A 7 -1.61 22.06 4.14
N PRO A 8 -1.79 21.09 3.23
CA PRO A 8 -3.13 20.58 2.93
C PRO A 8 -3.85 20.00 4.16
N VAL A 9 -3.12 19.26 5.01
CA VAL A 9 -3.69 18.62 6.21
C VAL A 9 -4.13 19.69 7.22
N SER A 10 -3.24 20.64 7.55
CA SER A 10 -3.56 21.74 8.49
C SER A 10 -4.71 22.62 7.96
N GLY A 11 -4.77 22.83 6.65
CA GLY A 11 -5.85 23.58 6.00
C GLY A 11 -7.21 22.88 6.14
N VAL A 12 -7.26 21.56 5.92
CA VAL A 12 -8.49 20.79 6.13
C VAL A 12 -8.91 20.80 7.60
N LEU A 13 -7.97 20.63 8.53
CA LEU A 13 -8.27 20.68 9.97
C LEU A 13 -8.87 22.05 10.36
N LYS A 14 -8.25 23.13 9.91
CA LYS A 14 -8.73 24.51 10.12
C LYS A 14 -10.10 24.76 9.49
N LEU A 15 -10.31 24.27 8.26
CA LEU A 15 -11.59 24.40 7.57
C LEU A 15 -12.74 23.77 8.37
N TRP A 16 -12.53 22.54 8.88
CA TRP A 16 -13.51 21.90 9.75
C TRP A 16 -13.73 22.66 11.04
N HIS A 17 -12.66 23.17 11.66
CA HIS A 17 -12.78 23.96 12.89
C HIS A 17 -13.63 25.21 12.68
N ILE A 18 -13.35 25.98 11.63
CA ILE A 18 -14.13 27.19 11.27
C ILE A 18 -15.60 26.82 10.99
N LEU A 19 -15.84 25.74 10.23
CA LEU A 19 -17.20 25.31 9.92
C LEU A 19 -17.97 24.89 11.19
N LEU A 20 -17.34 24.14 12.09
CA LEU A 20 -18.00 23.66 13.30
C LEU A 20 -18.18 24.78 14.33
N HIS A 21 -17.15 25.57 14.60
CA HIS A 21 -17.18 26.61 15.61
C HIS A 21 -17.89 27.88 15.12
N SER A 22 -17.45 28.44 13.99
CA SER A 22 -17.93 29.74 13.51
C SER A 22 -19.27 29.67 12.77
N VAL A 23 -19.58 28.54 12.09
CA VAL A 23 -20.84 28.41 11.33
C VAL A 23 -21.91 27.68 12.15
N LEU A 24 -21.57 26.54 12.76
CA LEU A 24 -22.53 25.74 13.54
C LEU A 24 -22.61 26.12 15.02
N GLY A 25 -21.77 27.04 15.50
CA GLY A 25 -21.79 27.50 16.89
C GLY A 25 -21.37 26.44 17.92
N ILE A 26 -20.66 25.40 17.49
CA ILE A 26 -20.17 24.35 18.40
C ILE A 26 -19.08 24.94 19.29
N ASN A 27 -19.03 24.51 20.55
CA ASN A 27 -17.96 24.90 21.49
C ASN A 27 -16.57 24.64 20.87
N ASP A 28 -15.63 25.57 21.05
CA ASP A 28 -14.28 25.55 20.46
C ASP A 28 -13.54 24.21 20.70
N SER A 29 -13.58 23.68 21.93
CA SER A 29 -12.94 22.39 22.25
C SER A 29 -13.60 21.23 21.50
N THR A 30 -14.93 21.23 21.45
CA THR A 30 -15.70 20.21 20.72
C THR A 30 -15.45 20.28 19.21
N ALA A 31 -15.34 21.50 18.67
CA ALA A 31 -15.04 21.75 17.28
C ALA A 31 -13.67 21.18 16.90
N TRP A 32 -12.62 21.38 17.70
CA TRP A 32 -11.30 20.79 17.43
C TRP A 32 -11.31 19.26 17.40
N ILE A 33 -12.03 18.62 18.32
CA ILE A 33 -12.15 17.17 18.39
C ILE A 33 -12.83 16.63 17.14
N ILE A 34 -14.02 17.15 16.81
CA ILE A 34 -14.78 16.73 15.63
C ILE A 34 -13.99 17.03 14.34
N SER A 35 -13.18 18.10 14.33
CA SER A 35 -12.29 18.43 13.21
C SER A 35 -11.25 17.36 12.95
N LEU A 36 -10.77 16.63 13.97
CA LEU A 36 -9.88 15.47 13.77
C LEU A 36 -10.59 14.36 12.98
N PHE A 37 -11.85 14.09 13.28
CA PHE A 37 -12.67 13.11 12.54
C PHE A 37 -13.01 13.63 11.12
N GLY A 38 -13.35 14.91 10.98
CA GLY A 38 -13.60 15.58 9.70
C GLY A 38 -12.39 15.56 8.78
N LEU A 39 -11.19 15.76 9.34
CA LEU A 39 -9.91 15.63 8.64
C LEU A 39 -9.74 14.23 8.06
N VAL A 40 -9.91 13.19 8.88
CA VAL A 40 -9.85 11.79 8.42
C VAL A 40 -10.85 11.55 7.31
N LEU A 41 -12.11 11.93 7.53
CA LEU A 41 -13.20 11.72 6.58
C LEU A 41 -12.90 12.37 5.22
N THR A 42 -12.46 13.63 5.23
CA THR A 42 -12.18 14.42 4.02
C THR A 42 -11.03 13.82 3.22
N VAL A 43 -9.91 13.58 3.89
CA VAL A 43 -8.71 13.02 3.24
C VAL A 43 -9.03 11.63 2.69
N ARG A 44 -9.74 10.81 3.45
CA ARG A 44 -10.07 9.46 3.02
C ARG A 44 -11.09 9.43 1.89
N LEU A 45 -12.12 10.28 1.90
CA LEU A 45 -13.09 10.42 0.80
C LEU A 45 -12.40 10.81 -0.50
N PHE A 46 -11.47 11.77 -0.44
CA PHE A 46 -10.68 12.17 -1.61
C PHE A 46 -9.85 11.01 -2.20
N LEU A 47 -9.38 10.09 -1.35
CA LEU A 47 -8.59 8.94 -1.76
C LEU A 47 -9.43 7.71 -2.20
N VAL A 48 -10.75 7.68 -1.95
CA VAL A 48 -11.64 6.58 -2.36
C VAL A 48 -11.50 6.16 -3.83
N PRO A 49 -11.59 7.05 -4.84
CA PRO A 49 -11.51 6.64 -6.25
C PRO A 49 -10.20 5.92 -6.58
N PHE A 50 -9.14 6.30 -5.88
CA PHE A 50 -7.83 5.76 -6.07
C PHE A 50 -7.63 4.41 -5.36
N PHE A 51 -8.15 4.26 -4.13
CA PHE A 51 -8.27 2.94 -3.49
C PHE A 51 -9.11 1.98 -4.35
N TRP A 52 -10.19 2.48 -4.97
CA TRP A 52 -11.04 1.71 -5.86
C TRP A 52 -10.26 1.20 -7.07
N ALA A 53 -9.51 2.07 -7.75
CA ALA A 53 -8.66 1.69 -8.87
C ALA A 53 -7.61 0.64 -8.48
N GLN A 54 -7.01 0.76 -7.29
CA GLN A 54 -6.06 -0.22 -6.78
C GLN A 54 -6.71 -1.59 -6.55
N ALA A 55 -7.82 -1.61 -5.82
CA ALA A 55 -8.53 -2.84 -5.48
C ALA A 55 -9.02 -3.54 -6.76
N LYS A 56 -9.56 -2.77 -7.71
CA LYS A 56 -9.97 -3.25 -9.03
C LYS A 56 -8.81 -3.90 -9.78
N THR A 57 -7.66 -3.24 -9.86
CA THR A 57 -6.48 -3.76 -10.57
C THR A 57 -5.96 -5.05 -9.94
N ALA A 58 -5.91 -5.12 -8.60
CA ALA A 58 -5.52 -6.32 -7.87
C ALA A 58 -6.49 -7.49 -8.12
N ARG A 59 -7.80 -7.21 -8.17
CA ARG A 59 -8.82 -8.21 -8.47
C ARG A 59 -8.73 -8.72 -9.91
N ILE A 60 -8.58 -7.82 -10.89
CA ILE A 60 -8.36 -8.18 -12.30
C ILE A 60 -7.12 -9.07 -12.44
N SER A 61 -6.01 -8.72 -11.78
CA SER A 61 -4.80 -9.54 -11.80
C SER A 61 -5.00 -10.95 -11.23
N THR A 62 -5.94 -11.11 -10.31
CA THR A 62 -6.30 -12.41 -9.75
C THR A 62 -7.17 -13.20 -10.73
N ALA A 63 -8.19 -12.56 -11.31
CA ALA A 63 -9.08 -13.16 -12.31
C ALA A 63 -8.32 -13.63 -13.57
N MET A 64 -7.34 -12.85 -14.02
CA MET A 64 -6.50 -13.15 -15.19
C MET A 64 -5.45 -14.24 -14.93
N ARG A 65 -5.24 -14.68 -13.69
CA ARG A 65 -4.16 -15.62 -13.33
C ARG A 65 -4.26 -16.99 -14.04
N PRO A 66 -5.40 -17.68 -14.13
CA PRO A 66 -5.50 -18.96 -14.84
C PRO A 66 -5.05 -18.89 -16.29
N GLU A 67 -5.56 -17.92 -17.07
CA GLU A 67 -5.14 -17.75 -18.47
C GLU A 67 -3.65 -17.39 -18.59
N GLN A 68 -3.12 -16.58 -17.67
CA GLN A 68 -1.69 -16.27 -17.63
C GLN A 68 -0.83 -17.51 -17.35
N MET A 69 -1.26 -18.39 -16.45
CA MET A 69 -0.51 -19.62 -16.13
C MET A 69 -0.57 -20.58 -17.31
N ALA A 70 -1.75 -20.79 -17.91
CA ALA A 70 -1.89 -21.61 -19.10
C ALA A 70 -1.01 -21.13 -20.27
N LEU A 71 -0.98 -19.82 -20.51
CA LEU A 71 -0.09 -19.23 -21.53
C LEU A 71 1.39 -19.42 -21.18
N LYS A 72 1.77 -19.27 -19.90
CA LYS A 72 3.16 -19.51 -19.49
C LYS A 72 3.57 -20.98 -19.66
N ASP A 73 2.66 -21.91 -19.41
CA ASP A 73 2.88 -23.34 -19.54
C ASP A 73 2.99 -23.76 -21.02
N GLU A 74 2.13 -23.22 -21.90
CA GLU A 74 2.19 -23.46 -23.36
C GLU A 74 3.55 -23.08 -23.96
N TYR A 75 4.14 -21.98 -23.48
CA TYR A 75 5.43 -21.47 -23.93
C TYR A 75 6.59 -21.80 -22.98
N ALA A 76 6.43 -22.74 -22.04
CA ALA A 76 7.43 -23.01 -21.01
C ALA A 76 8.78 -23.47 -21.60
N THR A 77 8.72 -24.32 -22.63
CA THR A 77 9.88 -24.94 -23.29
C THR A 77 10.28 -24.24 -24.60
N ARG A 78 9.48 -23.27 -25.08
CA ARG A 78 9.71 -22.58 -26.34
C ARG A 78 10.59 -21.35 -26.11
N THR A 79 11.83 -21.39 -26.62
CA THR A 79 12.82 -20.31 -26.49
C THR A 79 13.11 -19.61 -27.81
N ASP A 80 12.54 -20.12 -28.90
CA ASP A 80 12.69 -19.54 -30.23
C ASP A 80 12.08 -18.13 -30.30
N ARG A 81 12.69 -17.30 -31.14
CA ARG A 81 12.35 -15.87 -31.24
C ARG A 81 10.90 -15.65 -31.65
N GLU A 82 10.38 -16.46 -32.57
CA GLU A 82 9.00 -16.37 -33.04
C GLU A 82 8.00 -16.71 -31.94
N SER A 83 8.23 -17.81 -31.21
CA SER A 83 7.39 -18.17 -30.07
C SER A 83 7.45 -17.14 -28.95
N VAL A 84 8.61 -16.54 -28.68
CA VAL A 84 8.73 -15.46 -27.69
C VAL A 84 7.98 -14.21 -28.14
N ALA A 85 8.03 -13.86 -29.43
CA ALA A 85 7.25 -12.75 -29.99
C ALA A 85 5.74 -13.03 -29.91
N GLU A 86 5.31 -14.25 -30.24
CA GLU A 86 3.92 -14.67 -30.15
C GLU A 86 3.42 -14.66 -28.71
N GLN A 87 4.20 -15.19 -27.77
CA GLN A 87 3.89 -15.13 -26.35
C GLN A 87 3.72 -13.68 -25.88
N MET A 88 4.63 -12.77 -26.26
CA MET A 88 4.51 -11.36 -25.90
C MET A 88 3.22 -10.73 -26.45
N ARG A 89 2.84 -11.08 -27.69
CA ARG A 89 1.60 -10.60 -28.30
C ARG A 89 0.38 -11.11 -27.55
N ARG A 90 0.30 -12.43 -27.31
CA ARG A 90 -0.80 -13.05 -26.54
C ARG A 90 -0.87 -12.55 -25.10
N GLU A 91 0.27 -12.33 -24.44
CA GLU A 91 0.33 -11.73 -23.09
C GLU A 91 -0.25 -10.30 -23.08
N LYS A 92 0.04 -9.52 -24.13
CA LYS A 92 -0.45 -8.15 -24.27
C LYS A 92 -1.96 -8.15 -24.54
N GLU A 93 -2.42 -8.95 -25.50
CA GLU A 93 -3.84 -9.12 -25.82
C GLU A 93 -4.62 -9.57 -24.58
N LEU A 94 -4.09 -10.53 -23.81
CA LEU A 94 -4.70 -10.98 -22.56
C LEU A 94 -4.86 -9.82 -21.57
N LYS A 95 -3.80 -9.04 -21.32
CA LYS A 95 -3.88 -7.88 -20.42
C LYS A 95 -4.87 -6.84 -20.92
N GLU A 96 -4.96 -6.62 -22.22
CA GLU A 96 -5.89 -5.67 -22.85
C GLU A 96 -7.35 -6.13 -22.72
N ARG A 97 -7.66 -7.42 -22.97
CA ARG A 97 -9.00 -8.00 -22.78
C ARG A 97 -9.52 -7.79 -21.36
N TYR A 98 -8.63 -7.96 -20.37
CA TYR A 98 -8.95 -7.76 -18.96
C TYR A 98 -8.91 -6.28 -18.52
N GLY A 99 -8.54 -5.35 -19.41
CA GLY A 99 -8.39 -3.93 -19.08
C GLY A 99 -7.33 -3.66 -18.01
N HIS A 100 -6.31 -4.51 -17.91
CA HIS A 100 -5.31 -4.48 -16.85
C HIS A 100 -4.30 -3.34 -17.05
N LYS A 101 -4.36 -2.31 -16.19
CA LYS A 101 -3.42 -1.17 -16.19
C LYS A 101 -2.35 -1.33 -15.10
N VAL A 102 -1.10 -1.53 -15.50
CA VAL A 102 0.03 -1.74 -14.55
C VAL A 102 0.27 -0.55 -13.63
N SER A 103 0.04 0.68 -14.11
CA SER A 103 0.24 1.91 -13.34
C SER A 103 -0.71 2.07 -12.14
N ALA A 104 -1.81 1.33 -12.08
CA ALA A 104 -2.77 1.47 -10.99
C ALA A 104 -2.40 0.68 -9.72
N GLY A 105 -1.36 -0.18 -9.76
CA GLY A 105 -1.02 -1.08 -8.65
C GLY A 105 -0.15 -0.46 -7.53
N CYS A 106 0.88 0.30 -7.89
CA CYS A 106 1.92 0.78 -6.95
C CYS A 106 1.75 2.23 -6.49
N VAL A 107 1.04 3.05 -7.26
CA VAL A 107 0.79 4.47 -6.97
C VAL A 107 0.17 4.67 -5.57
N PRO A 108 -0.68 3.76 -5.02
CA PRO A 108 -1.32 4.02 -3.74
C PRO A 108 -0.48 4.01 -2.50
N ALA A 109 0.54 3.16 -2.44
CA ALA A 109 1.51 3.28 -1.37
C ALA A 109 2.26 4.62 -1.43
N LEU A 110 2.52 5.12 -2.65
CA LEU A 110 3.25 6.37 -2.87
C LEU A 110 2.44 7.63 -2.52
N ILE A 111 1.10 7.62 -2.67
CA ILE A 111 0.25 8.74 -2.26
C ILE A 111 -0.11 8.64 -0.77
N GLN A 112 -0.34 7.43 -0.25
CA GLN A 112 -0.75 7.22 1.13
C GLN A 112 0.34 7.57 2.14
N LEU A 113 1.60 7.24 1.84
CA LEU A 113 2.71 7.46 2.77
C LEU A 113 2.96 8.95 3.05
N PRO A 114 3.06 9.86 2.05
CA PRO A 114 3.22 11.29 2.29
C PRO A 114 2.04 11.93 3.03
N VAL A 115 0.80 11.51 2.72
CA VAL A 115 -0.40 12.01 3.41
C VAL A 115 -0.37 11.61 4.89
N PHE A 116 -0.04 10.35 5.19
CA PHE A 116 0.14 9.90 6.57
C PHE A 116 1.25 10.66 7.30
N LEU A 117 2.40 10.87 6.65
CA LEU A 117 3.52 11.61 7.23
C LEU A 117 3.15 13.09 7.49
N GLY A 118 2.46 13.74 6.56
CA GLY A 118 1.98 15.12 6.72
C GLY A 118 1.00 15.24 7.89
N LEU A 119 0.05 14.31 8.00
CA LEU A 119 -0.90 14.28 9.10
C LEU A 119 -0.23 14.01 10.45
N TYR A 120 0.65 13.01 10.51
CA TYR A 120 1.40 12.70 11.73
C TYR A 120 2.28 13.88 12.17
N GLN A 121 2.90 14.59 11.22
CA GLN A 121 3.69 15.79 11.50
C GLN A 121 2.84 16.95 12.02
N VAL A 122 1.66 17.20 11.42
CA VAL A 122 0.72 18.21 11.96
C VAL A 122 0.36 17.85 13.39
N LEU A 123 -0.13 16.63 13.63
CA LEU A 123 -0.60 16.22 14.95
C LEU A 123 0.51 16.23 15.99
N ILE A 124 1.73 15.77 15.69
CA ILE A 124 2.81 15.83 16.68
C ILE A 124 3.23 17.27 16.99
N ARG A 125 3.27 18.16 15.99
CA ARG A 125 3.69 19.55 16.20
C ARG A 125 2.67 20.38 16.96
N ILE A 126 1.38 20.06 16.85
CA ILE A 126 0.31 20.78 17.56
C ILE A 126 -0.16 20.07 18.83
N ALA A 127 0.03 18.76 18.97
CA ALA A 127 -0.46 17.97 20.10
C ALA A 127 0.65 17.54 21.08
N ARG A 128 1.92 17.85 20.81
CA ARG A 128 2.95 17.81 21.85
C ARG A 128 3.22 19.22 22.35
N PRO A 129 2.92 19.52 23.62
CA PRO A 129 3.56 20.65 24.26
C PRO A 129 5.07 20.36 24.26
N THR A 130 5.89 21.27 23.74
CA THR A 130 7.27 21.41 24.24
C THR A 130 7.21 21.80 25.72
N ASP A 131 8.33 21.82 26.45
CA ASP A 131 8.38 21.90 27.94
C ASP A 131 7.54 23.02 28.61
N GLU A 132 6.96 23.93 27.82
CA GLU A 132 5.88 24.83 28.17
C GLU A 132 4.76 24.86 27.08
N LEU A 133 3.51 25.12 27.48
CA LEU A 133 2.40 25.55 26.60
C LEU A 133 2.69 26.89 25.86
N ALA A 134 3.92 27.38 25.96
CA ALA A 134 4.43 28.57 25.30
C ALA A 134 4.57 28.31 23.80
N VAL A 135 3.52 28.68 23.06
CA VAL A 135 3.57 28.79 21.60
C VAL A 135 4.03 30.20 21.26
N ALA A 136 5.24 30.34 20.70
CA ALA A 136 5.76 31.62 20.25
C ALA A 136 4.80 32.24 19.23
N ALA A 137 4.65 33.58 19.23
CA ALA A 137 3.65 34.28 18.42
C ALA A 137 3.82 34.06 16.90
N ASP A 138 5.04 33.74 16.47
CA ASP A 138 5.42 33.44 15.09
C ASP A 138 5.32 31.94 14.74
N THR A 139 4.92 31.08 15.70
CA THR A 139 4.78 29.65 15.46
C THR A 139 3.70 29.38 14.41
N ARG A 140 4.05 28.62 13.36
CA ARG A 140 3.11 28.17 12.34
C ARG A 140 3.27 26.70 12.05
N VAL A 141 2.15 26.00 11.92
CA VAL A 141 2.10 24.62 11.44
C VAL A 141 1.19 24.58 10.22
N GLY A 142 1.79 24.78 9.04
CA GLY A 142 1.06 24.96 7.79
C GLY A 142 0.15 26.19 7.84
N PHE A 143 -1.17 25.99 7.70
CA PHE A 143 -2.16 27.08 7.77
C PHE A 143 -2.61 27.45 9.19
N LEU A 144 -2.20 26.68 10.20
CA LEU A 144 -2.50 26.97 11.60
C LEU A 144 -1.53 28.03 12.14
N ASN A 145 -2.10 29.09 12.73
CA ASN A 145 -1.34 30.14 13.41
C ASN A 145 -1.15 29.83 14.91
N ALA A 146 -0.35 30.64 15.60
CA ALA A 146 -0.03 30.44 17.01
C ALA A 146 -1.28 30.42 17.92
N GLU A 147 -2.28 31.26 17.66
CA GLU A 147 -3.51 31.32 18.47
C GLU A 147 -4.38 30.07 18.28
N GLU A 148 -4.51 29.58 17.04
CA GLU A 148 -5.21 28.33 16.73
C GLU A 148 -4.53 27.12 17.37
N ILE A 149 -3.19 27.09 17.38
CA ILE A 149 -2.42 26.04 18.05
C ILE A 149 -2.63 26.11 19.56
N LYS A 150 -2.61 27.31 20.16
CA LYS A 150 -2.92 27.48 21.60
C LYS A 150 -4.34 27.05 21.94
N ALA A 151 -5.32 27.39 21.10
CA ALA A 151 -6.70 26.96 21.25
C ALA A 151 -6.80 25.43 21.21
N PHE A 152 -6.14 24.80 20.23
CA PHE A 152 -6.07 23.33 20.13
C PHE A 152 -5.42 22.68 21.36
N LEU A 153 -4.31 23.24 21.86
CA LEU A 153 -3.62 22.73 23.05
C LEU A 153 -4.46 22.86 24.33
N ARG A 154 -5.34 23.86 24.40
CA ARG A 154 -6.27 24.09 25.52
C ARG A 154 -7.57 23.29 25.38
N ALA A 155 -7.84 22.71 24.21
CA ALA A 155 -9.06 21.97 23.98
C ALA A 155 -9.13 20.71 24.87
N THR A 156 -10.25 20.55 25.58
CA THR A 156 -10.49 19.43 26.48
C THR A 156 -11.70 18.60 26.03
N VAL A 157 -11.67 17.29 26.34
CA VAL A 157 -12.80 16.36 26.18
C VAL A 157 -13.04 15.70 27.53
N ASN A 158 -14.22 15.90 28.13
CA ASN A 158 -14.49 15.40 29.49
C ASN A 158 -13.35 15.78 30.46
N ASP A 159 -12.94 17.04 30.42
CA ASP A 159 -11.83 17.61 31.20
C ASP A 159 -10.44 17.03 30.90
N VAL A 160 -10.29 16.18 29.87
CA VAL A 160 -9.01 15.64 29.42
C VAL A 160 -8.48 16.46 28.23
N PRO A 161 -7.31 17.13 28.37
CA PRO A 161 -6.70 17.90 27.29
C PRO A 161 -6.26 17.03 26.11
N LEU A 162 -6.49 17.51 24.88
CA LEU A 162 -6.03 16.87 23.65
C LEU A 162 -4.51 16.56 23.58
N PRO A 163 -3.60 17.40 24.11
CA PRO A 163 -2.17 17.09 24.11
C PRO A 163 -1.74 16.06 25.18
N ALA A 164 -2.61 15.73 26.14
CA ALA A 164 -2.26 14.80 27.21
C ALA A 164 -2.00 13.38 26.67
N TYR A 165 -1.10 12.63 27.32
CA TYR A 165 -0.82 11.23 27.00
C TYR A 165 -0.54 10.40 28.26
N ILE A 166 -0.67 9.07 28.15
CA ILE A 166 -0.70 8.15 29.30
C ILE A 166 0.61 8.17 30.11
N SER A 167 1.77 8.24 29.44
CA SER A 167 3.09 8.26 30.09
C SER A 167 3.60 9.66 30.41
N MET A 168 2.75 10.69 30.35
CA MET A 168 3.16 12.07 30.64
C MET A 168 3.52 12.23 32.12
N PRO A 169 4.61 12.94 32.47
CA PRO A 169 4.95 13.20 33.87
C PRO A 169 3.82 13.90 34.62
N GLU A 170 3.58 13.51 35.87
CA GLU A 170 2.48 14.02 36.69
C GLU A 170 2.51 15.54 36.84
N GLU A 171 3.70 16.14 36.97
CA GLU A 171 3.87 17.61 37.04
C GLU A 171 3.35 18.32 35.79
N THR A 172 3.50 17.70 34.61
CA THR A 172 3.02 18.29 33.34
C THR A 172 1.52 18.08 33.17
N LEU A 173 1.00 16.94 33.61
CA LEU A 173 -0.45 16.69 33.66
C LEU A 173 -1.16 17.66 34.60
N ALA A 174 -0.57 17.93 35.77
CA ALA A 174 -1.07 18.92 36.72
C ALA A 174 -1.10 20.33 36.11
N ARG A 175 -0.07 20.72 35.35
CA ARG A 175 -0.05 21.99 34.59
C ARG A 175 -1.14 22.06 33.51
N LEU A 176 -1.54 20.93 32.96
CA LEU A 176 -2.63 20.81 32.00
C LEU A 176 -4.01 20.67 32.67
N GLY A 177 -4.08 20.66 34.02
CA GLY A 177 -5.33 20.56 34.77
C GLY A 177 -5.97 19.17 34.79
N THR A 178 -5.20 18.10 34.56
CA THR A 178 -5.70 16.72 34.50
C THR A 178 -4.85 15.77 35.33
N THR A 179 -5.39 14.58 35.66
CA THR A 179 -4.61 13.50 36.28
C THR A 179 -4.27 12.38 35.28
N ALA A 180 -3.28 11.56 35.60
CA ALA A 180 -2.96 10.36 34.81
C ALA A 180 -4.12 9.34 34.80
N GLY A 181 -4.93 9.32 35.86
CA GLY A 181 -6.12 8.48 35.97
C GLY A 181 -7.21 8.89 34.98
N ASP A 182 -7.47 10.19 34.85
CA ASP A 182 -8.48 10.73 33.94
C ASP A 182 -8.09 10.51 32.48
N VAL A 183 -6.83 10.82 32.14
CA VAL A 183 -6.29 10.57 30.80
C VAL A 183 -6.40 9.09 30.45
N ARG A 184 -5.99 8.18 31.34
CA ARG A 184 -6.06 6.74 31.08
C ARG A 184 -7.50 6.28 30.90
N SER A 185 -8.42 6.70 31.76
CA SER A 185 -9.82 6.28 31.71
C SER A 185 -10.52 6.77 30.44
N PHE A 186 -10.21 7.98 29.99
CA PHE A 186 -10.73 8.53 28.74
C PHE A 186 -10.12 7.85 27.51
N VAL A 187 -8.79 7.68 27.46
CA VAL A 187 -8.07 7.17 26.28
C VAL A 187 -8.27 5.67 26.08
N LEU A 188 -8.37 4.88 27.16
CA LEU A 188 -8.35 3.42 27.09
C LEU A 188 -9.47 2.82 26.22
N PRO A 189 -10.74 3.25 26.30
CA PRO A 189 -11.80 2.74 25.41
C PRO A 189 -11.49 2.98 23.93
N TYR A 190 -11.03 4.18 23.56
CA TYR A 190 -10.69 4.49 22.17
C TYR A 190 -9.45 3.75 21.68
N LEU A 191 -8.44 3.59 22.56
CA LEU A 191 -7.24 2.83 22.27
C LEU A 191 -7.57 1.35 22.04
N LEU A 192 -8.37 0.73 22.93
CA LEU A 192 -8.80 -0.65 22.78
C LEU A 192 -9.62 -0.82 21.50
N ALA A 193 -10.56 0.09 21.22
CA ALA A 193 -11.34 0.04 19.99
C ALA A 193 -10.45 0.21 18.74
N ALA A 194 -9.46 1.11 18.76
CA ALA A 194 -8.49 1.28 17.68
C ALA A 194 -7.66 0.01 17.43
N VAL A 195 -7.20 -0.66 18.49
CA VAL A 195 -6.46 -1.92 18.42
C VAL A 195 -7.35 -3.05 17.89
N VAL A 196 -8.60 -3.14 18.34
CA VAL A 196 -9.58 -4.12 17.85
C VAL A 196 -9.85 -3.90 16.37
N PHE A 197 -10.17 -2.67 15.94
CA PHE A 197 -10.40 -2.39 14.54
C PHE A 197 -9.15 -2.60 13.67
N THR A 198 -7.96 -2.26 14.16
CA THR A 198 -6.71 -2.57 13.47
C THR A 198 -6.57 -4.08 13.27
N SER A 199 -6.78 -4.85 14.34
CA SER A 199 -6.71 -6.32 14.32
C SER A 199 -7.73 -6.93 13.36
N VAL A 200 -8.98 -6.46 13.39
CA VAL A 200 -10.05 -6.91 12.49
C VAL A 200 -9.71 -6.57 11.04
N ASN A 201 -9.29 -5.33 10.74
CA ASN A 201 -8.89 -4.92 9.40
C ASN A 201 -7.74 -5.79 8.87
N MET A 202 -6.75 -6.11 9.70
CA MET A 202 -5.64 -7.00 9.32
C MET A 202 -6.10 -8.45 9.16
N ALA A 203 -6.99 -8.96 10.00
CA ALA A 203 -7.57 -10.30 9.87
C ALA A 203 -8.36 -10.45 8.56
N VAL A 204 -9.20 -9.46 8.22
CA VAL A 204 -9.91 -9.40 6.94
C VAL A 204 -8.93 -9.32 5.76
N SER A 205 -7.86 -8.53 5.89
CA SER A 205 -6.80 -8.44 4.88
C SER A 205 -6.08 -9.79 4.67
N ILE A 206 -5.74 -10.50 5.74
CA ILE A 206 -5.14 -11.84 5.69
C ILE A 206 -6.09 -12.82 5.01
N TRP A 207 -7.35 -12.86 5.44
CA TRP A 207 -8.37 -13.74 4.89
C TRP A 207 -8.54 -13.52 3.38
N ARG A 208 -8.71 -12.26 2.96
CA ARG A 208 -8.78 -11.89 1.54
C ARG A 208 -7.52 -12.30 0.78
N ASN A 209 -6.34 -12.06 1.34
CA ASN A 209 -5.08 -12.41 0.68
C ASN A 209 -4.90 -13.93 0.56
N GLN A 210 -5.39 -14.73 1.51
CA GLN A 210 -5.35 -16.19 1.43
C GLN A 210 -6.19 -16.75 0.30
N GLN A 211 -7.38 -16.18 0.06
CA GLN A 211 -8.27 -16.60 -1.03
C GLN A 211 -7.63 -16.40 -2.41
N THR A 212 -6.79 -15.38 -2.55
CA THR A 212 -6.15 -15.01 -3.82
C THR A 212 -4.67 -15.35 -3.86
N LEU A 213 -4.16 -16.09 -2.87
CA LEU A 213 -2.75 -16.42 -2.76
C LEU A 213 -2.31 -17.32 -3.91
N ASP A 214 -1.16 -17.03 -4.51
CA ASP A 214 -0.48 -17.97 -5.39
C ASP A 214 0.27 -18.97 -4.52
N TRP A 215 -0.27 -20.19 -4.42
CA TRP A 215 0.31 -21.25 -3.61
C TRP A 215 1.51 -21.92 -4.27
N GLU A 216 1.74 -21.79 -5.57
CA GLU A 216 2.91 -22.39 -6.23
C GLU A 216 4.15 -21.52 -6.03
N SER A 217 3.97 -20.20 -5.99
CA SER A 217 5.05 -19.23 -5.71
C SER A 217 5.55 -19.29 -4.26
N GLY A 218 6.82 -19.67 -4.08
CA GLY A 218 7.51 -19.64 -2.80
C GLY A 218 7.62 -18.24 -2.19
N MET A 219 7.81 -17.21 -3.02
CA MET A 219 7.85 -15.81 -2.61
C MET A 219 6.49 -15.36 -2.06
N ALA A 220 5.39 -15.70 -2.75
CA ALA A 220 4.05 -15.34 -2.32
C ALA A 220 3.71 -15.97 -0.95
N ARG A 221 4.00 -17.26 -0.77
CA ARG A 221 3.84 -17.95 0.53
C ARG A 221 4.74 -17.34 1.62
N GLY A 222 5.95 -16.93 1.29
CA GLY A 222 6.87 -16.25 2.20
C GLY A 222 6.31 -14.90 2.67
N MET A 223 5.92 -14.05 1.73
CA MET A 223 5.34 -12.74 2.01
C MET A 223 4.03 -12.86 2.80
N HIS A 224 3.20 -13.85 2.49
CA HIS A 224 1.99 -14.11 3.27
C HIS A 224 2.27 -14.43 4.74
N ARG A 225 3.30 -15.23 5.03
CA ARG A 225 3.73 -15.50 6.43
C ARG A 225 4.23 -14.25 7.13
N VAL A 226 5.00 -13.40 6.43
CA VAL A 226 5.45 -12.11 6.98
C VAL A 226 4.26 -11.22 7.31
N ILE A 227 3.26 -11.13 6.42
CA ILE A 227 2.03 -10.36 6.66
C ILE A 227 1.30 -10.87 7.91
N ILE A 228 1.21 -12.19 8.11
CA ILE A 228 0.59 -12.77 9.32
C ILE A 228 1.36 -12.37 10.58
N ILE A 229 2.70 -12.46 10.57
CA ILE A 229 3.53 -12.07 11.72
C ILE A 229 3.33 -10.58 12.02
N LEU A 230 3.38 -9.72 11.00
CA LEU A 230 3.14 -8.29 11.15
C LEU A 230 1.73 -7.99 11.68
N ALA A 231 0.73 -8.77 11.29
CA ALA A 231 -0.64 -8.58 11.76
C ALA A 231 -0.84 -8.86 13.25
N VAL A 232 -0.05 -9.74 13.83
CA VAL A 232 -0.05 -9.97 15.28
C VAL A 232 0.84 -8.96 16.00
N LEU A 233 2.01 -8.65 15.41
CA LEU A 233 3.00 -7.77 16.01
C LEU A 233 2.55 -6.30 16.05
N VAL A 234 1.95 -5.77 14.97
CA VAL A 234 1.65 -4.33 14.84
C VAL A 234 0.63 -3.85 15.88
N PRO A 235 -0.53 -4.49 16.10
CA PRO A 235 -1.47 -4.05 17.12
C PRO A 235 -0.87 -4.11 18.52
N PHE A 236 -0.07 -5.15 18.83
CA PHE A 236 0.64 -5.27 20.09
C PHE A 236 1.68 -4.15 20.28
N LEU A 237 2.49 -3.88 19.27
CA LEU A 237 3.49 -2.81 19.27
C LEU A 237 2.83 -1.45 19.46
N LEU A 238 1.76 -1.15 18.73
CA LEU A 238 1.07 0.13 18.86
C LEU A 238 0.38 0.30 20.20
N PHE A 239 -0.20 -0.77 20.75
CA PHE A 239 -0.71 -0.78 22.12
C PHE A 239 0.40 -0.49 23.13
N TRP A 240 1.56 -1.14 23.01
CA TRP A 240 2.70 -0.90 23.89
C TRP A 240 3.25 0.54 23.80
N ILE A 241 3.36 1.09 22.58
CA ILE A 241 3.78 2.48 22.36
C ILE A 241 2.75 3.48 22.92
N ALA A 242 1.46 3.16 22.92
CA ALA A 242 0.45 4.05 23.52
C ALA A 242 0.56 4.19 25.04
N PHE A 243 1.11 3.17 25.71
CA PHE A 243 1.32 3.21 27.16
C PHE A 243 2.68 3.75 27.58
N THR A 244 3.71 3.56 26.76
CA THR A 244 5.09 3.95 27.11
C THR A 244 5.54 5.21 26.39
N GLY A 245 5.04 5.44 25.18
CA GLY A 245 5.46 6.52 24.32
C GLY A 245 4.61 7.78 24.48
N PRO A 246 5.11 8.93 23.98
CA PRO A 246 4.38 10.20 24.07
C PRO A 246 3.39 10.28 22.90
N LEU A 247 2.29 9.53 23.02
CA LEU A 247 1.16 9.51 22.08
C LEU A 247 -0.03 10.31 22.64
N PRO A 248 -0.20 11.58 22.22
CA PRO A 248 -1.31 12.43 22.62
C PRO A 248 -2.68 11.82 22.34
N VAL A 249 -3.67 12.20 23.15
CA VAL A 249 -5.09 11.84 22.99
C VAL A 249 -5.56 12.09 21.56
N ALA A 250 -5.20 13.24 20.97
CA ALA A 250 -5.54 13.57 19.59
C ALA A 250 -5.07 12.51 18.56
N ILE A 251 -3.89 11.92 18.77
CA ILE A 251 -3.36 10.87 17.89
C ILE A 251 -4.13 9.56 18.07
N VAL A 252 -4.54 9.22 19.30
CA VAL A 252 -5.35 8.02 19.56
C VAL A 252 -6.74 8.14 18.93
N LEU A 253 -7.39 9.28 19.06
CA LEU A 253 -8.69 9.56 18.43
C LEU A 253 -8.59 9.49 16.90
N TYR A 254 -7.54 10.07 16.33
CA TYR A 254 -7.23 9.93 14.90
C TYR A 254 -7.05 8.45 14.51
N TRP A 255 -6.25 7.69 15.27
CA TRP A 255 -5.96 6.30 14.97
C TRP A 255 -7.23 5.43 15.01
N PHE A 256 -8.11 5.68 15.98
CA PHE A 256 -9.45 5.09 16.06
C PHE A 256 -10.28 5.42 14.81
N ALA A 257 -10.45 6.71 14.49
CA ALA A 257 -11.26 7.17 13.36
C ALA A 257 -10.76 6.59 12.03
N ASN A 258 -9.44 6.56 11.85
CA ASN A 258 -8.77 6.03 10.67
C ASN A 258 -9.00 4.52 10.47
N ASN A 259 -9.01 3.74 11.55
CA ASN A 259 -9.32 2.31 11.49
C ASN A 259 -10.81 2.03 11.27
N LEU A 260 -11.68 2.81 11.93
CA LEU A 260 -13.12 2.75 11.73
C LEU A 260 -13.47 3.01 10.27
N TRP A 261 -12.90 4.07 9.68
CA TRP A 261 -13.05 4.35 8.25
C TRP A 261 -12.59 3.16 7.39
N THR A 262 -11.41 2.61 7.68
CA THR A 262 -10.85 1.49 6.90
C THR A 262 -11.77 0.27 6.94
N MET A 263 -12.39 0.00 8.09
CA MET A 263 -13.37 -1.07 8.25
C MET A 263 -14.62 -0.79 7.41
N VAL A 264 -15.22 0.41 7.53
CA VAL A 264 -16.39 0.81 6.74
C VAL A 264 -16.11 0.73 5.24
N GLN A 265 -14.98 1.30 4.80
CA GLN A 265 -14.54 1.24 3.42
C GLN A 265 -14.41 -0.20 2.92
N THR A 266 -13.85 -1.09 3.75
CA THR A 266 -13.70 -2.51 3.40
C THR A 266 -15.06 -3.20 3.29
N LEU A 267 -15.97 -2.97 4.24
CA LEU A 267 -17.32 -3.55 4.24
C LEU A 267 -18.16 -3.10 3.03
N ILE A 268 -17.93 -1.90 2.51
CA ILE A 268 -18.62 -1.37 1.32
C ILE A 268 -17.93 -1.84 0.03
N MET A 269 -16.63 -1.59 -0.12
CA MET A 269 -15.93 -1.79 -1.39
C MET A 269 -15.72 -3.27 -1.72
N TYR A 270 -15.45 -4.12 -0.72
CA TYR A 270 -15.12 -5.52 -0.97
C TYR A 270 -16.28 -6.30 -1.61
N PRO A 271 -17.54 -6.23 -1.10
CA PRO A 271 -18.68 -6.87 -1.76
C PRO A 271 -18.97 -6.32 -3.15
N ILE A 272 -18.88 -4.99 -3.36
CA ILE A 272 -19.11 -4.39 -4.68
C ILE A 272 -18.11 -4.94 -5.69
N LEU A 273 -16.83 -5.03 -5.32
CA LEU A 273 -15.79 -5.54 -6.20
C LEU A 273 -15.95 -7.03 -6.51
N HIS A 274 -16.39 -7.84 -5.54
CA HIS A 274 -16.66 -9.27 -5.75
C HIS A 274 -17.83 -9.51 -6.70
N ARG A 275 -18.83 -8.63 -6.68
CA ARG A 275 -19.96 -8.66 -7.61
C ARG A 275 -19.59 -8.19 -9.01
N GLN A 276 -18.78 -7.14 -9.13
CA GLN A 276 -18.37 -6.60 -10.43
C GLN A 276 -17.34 -7.49 -11.15
N ILE A 277 -16.45 -8.14 -10.40
CA ILE A 277 -15.38 -8.99 -10.95
C ILE A 277 -15.39 -10.31 -10.18
N PRO A 278 -16.32 -11.23 -10.51
CA PRO A 278 -16.31 -12.58 -9.98
C PRO A 278 -15.03 -13.31 -10.41
N LEU A 279 -14.64 -14.32 -9.63
CA LEU A 279 -13.56 -15.23 -10.03
C LEU A 279 -14.21 -16.48 -10.60
N ASP A 280 -13.76 -16.88 -11.78
CA ASP A 280 -14.30 -18.05 -12.47
C ASP A 280 -13.85 -19.35 -11.80
N GLU A 281 -14.55 -20.45 -12.10
CA GLU A 281 -14.21 -21.77 -11.56
C GLU A 281 -12.79 -22.21 -11.94
N SER A 282 -12.29 -21.77 -13.11
CA SER A 282 -10.90 -22.00 -13.54
C SER A 282 -9.88 -21.44 -12.54
N PHE A 283 -10.15 -20.29 -11.94
CA PHE A 283 -9.31 -19.73 -10.89
C PHE A 283 -9.39 -20.58 -9.61
N HIS A 284 -10.60 -20.99 -9.22
CA HIS A 284 -10.80 -21.80 -8.01
C HIS A 284 -10.13 -23.16 -8.11
N GLU A 285 -10.18 -23.81 -9.27
CA GLU A 285 -9.48 -25.06 -9.54
C GLU A 285 -7.96 -24.87 -9.47
N LEU A 286 -7.40 -23.89 -10.18
CA LEU A 286 -5.97 -23.56 -10.11
C LEU A 286 -5.51 -23.30 -8.66
N HIS A 287 -6.31 -22.56 -7.90
CA HIS A 287 -6.01 -22.24 -6.52
C HIS A 287 -6.05 -23.47 -5.60
N ARG A 288 -7.02 -24.39 -5.81
CA ARG A 288 -7.11 -25.67 -5.10
C ARG A 288 -5.89 -26.55 -5.39
N GLN A 289 -5.57 -26.74 -6.67
CA GLN A 289 -4.41 -27.53 -7.11
C GLN A 289 -3.09 -26.99 -6.55
N GLY A 290 -2.87 -25.68 -6.66
CA GLY A 290 -1.66 -25.04 -6.12
C GLY A 290 -1.53 -25.24 -4.61
N ARG A 291 -2.65 -25.15 -3.88
CA ARG A 291 -2.68 -25.38 -2.42
C ARG A 291 -2.36 -26.83 -2.07
N GLU A 292 -2.91 -27.79 -2.80
CA GLU A 292 -2.66 -29.21 -2.59
C GLU A 292 -1.20 -29.58 -2.89
N LYS A 293 -0.65 -29.09 -4.00
CA LYS A 293 0.79 -29.24 -4.33
C LYS A 293 1.68 -28.66 -3.22
N ALA A 294 1.37 -27.45 -2.74
CA ALA A 294 2.12 -26.83 -1.66
C ALA A 294 2.05 -27.63 -0.35
N ARG A 295 0.88 -28.18 -0.02
CA ARG A 295 0.68 -29.06 1.15
C ARG A 295 1.40 -30.39 0.99
N ALA A 296 1.37 -31.00 -0.19
CA ALA A 296 2.08 -32.24 -0.50
C ALA A 296 3.60 -32.04 -0.35
N ALA A 297 4.16 -30.99 -0.94
CA ALA A 297 5.58 -30.65 -0.79
C ALA A 297 5.97 -30.40 0.67
N ALA A 298 5.11 -29.74 1.45
CA ALA A 298 5.35 -29.53 2.88
C ALA A 298 5.29 -30.83 3.69
N ARG A 299 4.42 -31.78 3.31
CA ARG A 299 4.33 -33.11 3.93
C ARG A 299 5.57 -33.94 3.62
N GLU A 300 6.00 -34.00 2.36
CA GLU A 300 7.23 -34.70 1.96
C GLU A 300 8.44 -34.13 2.71
N ALA A 301 8.59 -32.80 2.77
CA ALA A 301 9.69 -32.16 3.49
C ALA A 301 9.68 -32.45 5.00
N ARG A 302 8.50 -32.67 5.61
CA ARG A 302 8.37 -33.09 7.01
C ARG A 302 8.72 -34.57 7.18
N GLN A 303 8.27 -35.43 6.27
CA GLN A 303 8.58 -36.86 6.28
C GLN A 303 10.09 -37.09 6.20
N VAL A 304 10.78 -36.46 5.25
CA VAL A 304 12.25 -36.54 5.13
C VAL A 304 12.96 -36.16 6.43
N LYS A 305 12.50 -35.11 7.12
CA LYS A 305 13.06 -34.71 8.43
C LYS A 305 12.76 -35.73 9.54
N TRP A 306 11.58 -36.31 9.54
CA TRP A 306 11.16 -37.33 10.49
C TRP A 306 11.93 -38.64 10.29
N ASP A 307 12.07 -39.09 9.05
CA ASP A 307 12.84 -40.29 8.71
C ASP A 307 14.31 -40.13 9.09
N ALA A 308 14.91 -38.97 8.81
CA ALA A 308 16.26 -38.66 9.25
C ALA A 308 16.39 -38.70 10.79
N ARG A 309 15.41 -38.19 11.54
CA ARG A 309 15.40 -38.26 13.00
C ARG A 309 15.23 -39.70 13.50
N ARG A 310 14.34 -40.48 12.89
CA ARG A 310 14.09 -41.89 13.23
C ARG A 310 15.34 -42.73 13.00
N ARG A 311 16.02 -42.57 11.86
CA ARG A 311 17.29 -43.26 11.58
C ARG A 311 18.38 -42.86 12.59
N LYS A 312 18.49 -41.58 12.95
CA LYS A 312 19.42 -41.14 14.00
C LYS A 312 19.10 -41.73 15.38
N ALA A 313 17.82 -41.90 15.72
CA ALA A 313 17.40 -42.51 16.98
C ALA A 313 17.82 -43.98 17.12
N VAL A 314 17.99 -44.72 16.01
CA VAL A 314 18.56 -46.08 16.02
C VAL A 314 19.97 -46.09 16.65
N GLY A 315 20.71 -44.99 16.51
CA GLY A 315 22.02 -44.82 17.14
C GLY A 315 22.01 -44.85 18.68
N ALA A 316 20.85 -44.64 19.33
CA ALA A 316 20.72 -44.80 20.77
C ALA A 316 20.74 -46.28 21.21
N VAL A 317 20.31 -47.19 20.33
CA VAL A 317 20.29 -48.65 20.57
C VAL A 317 21.51 -49.33 19.95
N GLN A 318 22.01 -48.81 18.82
CA GLN A 318 23.15 -49.37 18.08
C GLN A 318 24.22 -48.29 17.80
N PRO A 319 25.05 -47.93 18.80
CA PRO A 319 26.02 -46.83 18.68
C PRO A 319 27.06 -47.02 17.56
N TRP A 320 27.48 -48.25 17.28
CA TRP A 320 28.45 -48.57 16.22
C TRP A 320 27.95 -48.26 14.80
N ARG A 321 26.63 -48.14 14.59
CA ARG A 321 26.04 -47.76 13.29
C ARG A 321 25.90 -46.26 13.09
N ILE A 322 26.17 -45.43 14.09
CA ILE A 322 26.08 -43.97 13.99
C ILE A 322 26.92 -43.40 12.81
N PRO A 323 28.17 -43.84 12.59
CA PRO A 323 28.98 -43.35 11.47
C PRO A 323 28.39 -43.71 10.11
N GLU A 324 27.84 -44.91 9.97
CA GLU A 324 27.17 -45.41 8.76
C GLU A 324 25.90 -44.58 8.46
N ILE A 325 24.98 -44.48 9.42
CA ILE A 325 23.74 -43.69 9.31
C ILE A 325 24.03 -42.23 8.97
N SER A 326 25.09 -41.65 9.55
CA SER A 326 25.49 -40.27 9.27
C SER A 326 26.04 -40.10 7.86
N ARG A 327 26.80 -41.08 7.35
CA ARG A 327 27.30 -41.09 5.96
C ARG A 327 26.15 -41.20 4.97
N GLU A 328 25.21 -42.12 5.19
CA GLU A 328 24.02 -42.30 4.36
C GLU A 328 23.17 -41.01 4.28
N LEU A 329 22.83 -40.42 5.44
CA LEU A 329 22.04 -39.19 5.46
C LEU A 329 22.76 -38.00 4.81
N LYS A 330 24.11 -37.96 4.89
CA LYS A 330 24.91 -36.93 4.23
C LYS A 330 24.94 -37.14 2.72
N ALA A 331 25.05 -38.38 2.26
CA ALA A 331 25.00 -38.74 0.84
C ALA A 331 23.62 -38.43 0.24
N GLU A 332 22.53 -38.87 0.88
CA GLU A 332 21.16 -38.61 0.43
C GLU A 332 20.86 -37.09 0.34
N LYS A 333 21.36 -36.32 1.31
CA LYS A 333 21.23 -34.85 1.30
C LYS A 333 22.07 -34.21 0.19
N ALA A 334 23.26 -34.73 -0.09
CA ALA A 334 24.12 -34.23 -1.17
C ALA A 334 23.48 -34.49 -2.53
N GLU A 335 23.01 -35.71 -2.78
CA GLU A 335 22.31 -36.11 -4.00
C GLU A 335 21.06 -35.27 -4.23
N ARG A 336 20.20 -35.11 -3.22
CA ARG A 336 19.01 -34.24 -3.31
C ARG A 336 19.40 -32.80 -3.65
N ARG A 337 20.49 -32.28 -3.06
CA ARG A 337 20.97 -30.93 -3.33
C ARG A 337 21.47 -30.79 -4.76
N GLU A 338 22.20 -31.78 -5.27
CA GLU A 338 22.70 -31.81 -6.65
C GLU A 338 21.57 -31.89 -7.66
N ARG A 339 20.58 -32.77 -7.45
CA ARG A 339 19.38 -32.87 -8.30
C ARG A 339 18.62 -31.54 -8.38
N LEU A 340 18.32 -30.94 -7.23
CA LEU A 340 17.64 -29.64 -7.19
C LEU A 340 18.48 -28.50 -7.78
N ALA A 341 19.82 -28.58 -7.67
CA ALA A 341 20.71 -27.61 -8.29
C ALA A 341 20.73 -27.75 -9.82
N ALA A 342 20.74 -28.99 -10.33
CA ALA A 342 20.66 -29.29 -11.75
C ALA A 342 19.32 -28.83 -12.36
N GLU A 343 18.19 -29.20 -11.76
CA GLU A 343 16.85 -28.76 -12.19
C GLU A 343 16.74 -27.22 -12.21
N LYS A 344 17.30 -26.56 -11.19
CA LYS A 344 17.31 -25.09 -11.12
C LYS A 344 18.24 -24.45 -12.16
N ALA A 345 19.36 -25.09 -12.48
CA ALA A 345 20.29 -24.62 -13.49
C ALA A 345 19.66 -24.69 -14.89
N GLU A 346 18.98 -25.80 -15.19
CA GLU A 346 18.25 -25.99 -16.45
C GLU A 346 17.13 -24.95 -16.63
N ARG A 347 16.27 -24.78 -15.61
CA ARG A 347 15.22 -23.75 -15.64
C ARG A 347 15.78 -22.34 -15.86
N LYS A 348 16.89 -22.02 -15.21
CA LYS A 348 17.57 -20.72 -15.38
C LYS A 348 18.17 -20.55 -16.77
N ALA A 349 18.70 -21.60 -17.38
CA ALA A 349 19.22 -21.56 -18.74
C ALA A 349 18.10 -21.22 -19.72
N LEU A 350 16.97 -21.94 -19.64
CA LEU A 350 15.77 -21.68 -20.45
C LEU A 350 15.20 -20.26 -20.24
N GLU A 351 15.10 -19.80 -18.98
CA GLU A 351 14.66 -18.43 -18.69
C GLU A 351 15.61 -17.37 -19.27
N LYS A 352 16.92 -17.60 -19.21
CA LYS A 352 17.93 -16.69 -19.75
C LYS A 352 17.85 -16.59 -21.26
N GLU A 353 17.70 -17.71 -21.97
CA GLU A 353 17.49 -17.73 -23.41
C GLU A 353 16.24 -16.95 -23.82
N ARG A 354 15.11 -17.19 -23.13
CA ARG A 354 13.86 -16.44 -23.35
C ARG A 354 14.04 -14.95 -23.08
N GLN A 355 14.74 -14.59 -22.01
CA GLN A 355 15.00 -13.19 -21.67
C GLN A 355 15.87 -12.51 -22.73
N GLN A 356 16.86 -13.22 -23.28
CA GLN A 356 17.69 -12.72 -24.37
C GLN A 356 16.84 -12.47 -25.63
N ALA A 357 16.04 -13.45 -26.06
CA ALA A 357 15.12 -13.31 -27.20
C ALA A 357 14.14 -12.13 -26.99
N ARG A 358 13.54 -12.02 -25.80
CA ARG A 358 12.63 -10.92 -25.43
C ARG A 358 13.33 -9.55 -25.49
N SER A 359 14.55 -9.47 -24.98
CA SER A 359 15.32 -8.21 -24.97
C SER A 359 15.73 -7.79 -26.38
N ALA A 360 16.03 -8.73 -27.26
CA ALA A 360 16.34 -8.45 -28.66
C ALA A 360 15.11 -7.87 -29.38
N LEU A 361 13.95 -8.51 -29.24
CA LEU A 361 12.68 -8.02 -29.80
C LEU A 361 12.32 -6.61 -29.30
N GLN A 362 12.48 -6.36 -27.99
CA GLN A 362 12.19 -5.04 -27.41
C GLN A 362 13.14 -3.95 -27.94
N ARG A 363 14.42 -4.27 -28.14
CA ARG A 363 15.39 -3.33 -28.74
C ARG A 363 15.01 -2.98 -30.16
N GLU A 364 14.60 -3.97 -30.96
CA GLU A 364 14.14 -3.74 -32.33
C GLU A 364 12.87 -2.88 -32.38
N GLU A 365 11.87 -3.19 -31.55
CA GLU A 365 10.66 -2.36 -31.45
C GLU A 365 10.98 -0.92 -31.05
N THR A 366 11.93 -0.75 -30.12
CA THR A 366 12.38 0.57 -29.66
C THR A 366 13.10 1.32 -30.78
N ASN A 367 14.01 0.67 -31.50
CA ASN A 367 14.72 1.26 -32.64
C ASN A 367 13.74 1.65 -33.75
N ALA A 368 12.83 0.76 -34.13
CA ALA A 368 11.79 1.03 -35.13
C ALA A 368 10.84 2.17 -34.69
N ARG A 369 10.60 2.34 -33.38
CA ARG A 369 9.84 3.47 -32.85
C ARG A 369 10.62 4.78 -32.95
N VAL A 370 11.92 4.77 -32.66
CA VAL A 370 12.81 5.93 -32.81
C VAL A 370 12.91 6.35 -34.27
N GLU A 371 13.07 5.40 -35.20
CA GLU A 371 13.09 5.67 -36.64
C GLU A 371 11.77 6.27 -37.13
N ARG A 372 10.63 5.70 -36.74
CA ARG A 372 9.31 6.28 -37.04
C ARG A 372 9.14 7.69 -36.48
N TRP A 373 9.68 7.95 -35.29
CA TRP A 373 9.64 9.29 -34.69
C TRP A 373 10.54 10.29 -35.44
N ARG A 374 11.76 9.88 -35.80
CA ARG A 374 12.67 10.68 -36.64
C ARG A 374 12.06 11.00 -38.01
N ALA A 375 11.49 10.00 -38.67
CA ALA A 375 10.79 10.18 -39.95
C ALA A 375 9.62 11.18 -39.85
N LYS A 376 8.85 11.13 -38.76
CA LYS A 376 7.78 12.12 -38.49
C LYS A 376 8.34 13.54 -38.28
N LEU A 377 9.49 13.68 -37.64
CA LEU A 377 10.13 14.99 -37.45
C LEU A 377 10.66 15.55 -38.78
N GLU A 378 11.33 14.73 -39.59
CA GLU A 378 11.80 15.15 -40.91
C GLU A 378 10.63 15.51 -41.84
N ALA A 379 9.54 14.72 -41.82
CA ALA A 379 8.32 15.05 -42.56
C ALA A 379 7.70 16.39 -42.11
N ARG A 380 7.67 16.67 -40.79
CA ARG A 380 7.21 17.97 -40.26
C ARG A 380 8.12 19.12 -40.67
N LYS A 381 9.45 18.90 -40.69
CA LYS A 381 10.44 19.89 -41.11
C LYS A 381 10.28 20.23 -42.60
N ASN A 382 10.12 19.21 -43.45
CA ASN A 382 9.91 19.37 -44.89
C ASN A 382 8.56 20.03 -45.22
N ALA A 383 7.50 19.74 -44.47
CA ALA A 383 6.21 20.41 -44.60
C ALA A 383 6.29 21.91 -44.23
N ARG A 384 7.14 22.25 -43.24
CA ARG A 384 7.36 23.64 -42.81
C ARG A 384 8.25 24.44 -43.76
N SER A 385 9.15 23.77 -44.50
CA SER A 385 9.98 24.41 -45.53
C SER A 385 9.30 24.53 -46.90
N SER A 386 8.17 23.85 -47.12
CA SER A 386 7.38 23.89 -48.36
C SER A 386 6.13 24.74 -48.28
N SER A 387 5.83 25.32 -47.11
CA SER A 387 4.81 26.36 -46.97
C SER A 387 5.42 27.70 -47.37
N PRO A 388 4.82 28.49 -48.29
CA PRO A 388 5.32 29.82 -48.63
C PRO A 388 5.34 30.72 -47.38
N PRO A 389 6.24 31.71 -47.29
CA PRO A 389 6.12 32.72 -46.25
C PRO A 389 4.78 33.44 -46.46
N GLU A 390 3.91 33.44 -45.45
CA GLU A 390 2.78 34.38 -45.42
C GLU A 390 3.37 35.80 -45.45
N GLU A 391 3.23 36.48 -46.59
CA GLU A 391 3.49 37.91 -46.69
C GLU A 391 2.52 38.66 -45.77
N PRO A 392 3.01 39.65 -45.00
CA PRO A 392 2.13 40.50 -44.20
C PRO A 392 1.41 41.46 -45.15
N THR A 393 0.15 41.21 -45.46
CA THR A 393 -0.68 42.17 -46.20
C THR A 393 -1.02 43.35 -45.27
N ALA A 394 -0.38 44.49 -45.55
CA ALA A 394 -0.77 45.81 -45.11
C ALA A 394 -1.64 46.50 -46.19
N SER A 395 -2.51 47.43 -45.73
CA SER A 395 -3.35 48.40 -46.47
C SER A 395 -4.68 47.84 -47.03
N ASP A 396 -5.86 48.45 -46.87
CA ASP A 396 -6.28 49.80 -46.43
C ASP A 396 -7.73 49.77 -45.87
N GLY A 397 -8.06 50.72 -44.97
CA GLY A 397 -9.46 51.04 -44.56
C GLY A 397 -10.20 51.88 -45.62
N PRO A 398 -11.24 52.69 -45.29
CA PRO A 398 -12.01 52.87 -44.05
C PRO A 398 -13.53 52.69 -44.28
N ASP A 399 -14.34 52.37 -43.26
CA ASP A 399 -15.75 52.83 -43.28
C ASP A 399 -16.38 52.89 -41.87
N HIS A 400 -17.33 53.82 -41.77
CA HIS A 400 -17.83 54.55 -40.64
C HIS A 400 -18.54 53.75 -39.53
N GLY A 401 -18.39 54.25 -38.29
CA GLY A 401 -19.25 53.86 -37.17
C GLY A 401 -20.72 54.28 -37.37
N PRO A 402 -21.60 53.83 -36.48
CA PRO A 402 -22.09 54.82 -35.53
C PRO A 402 -22.10 54.35 -34.06
N SER A 403 -21.94 55.39 -33.25
CA SER A 403 -22.16 55.55 -31.82
C SER A 403 -23.48 55.02 -31.25
N ALA A 404 -23.45 54.79 -29.93
CA ALA A 404 -24.52 54.82 -28.89
C ALA A 404 -24.77 53.43 -28.25
N ALA A 405 -24.22 53.15 -27.06
CA ALA A 405 -24.67 53.60 -25.73
C ALA A 405 -25.95 52.88 -25.27
N GLU A 406 -25.80 51.88 -24.40
CA GLU A 406 -26.22 51.88 -22.97
C GLU A 406 -25.66 50.65 -22.25
#